data_AF-A0A850M6C5-F1
#
_entry.id   AF-A0A850M6C5-F1
#
_cell.length_a   1.000
_cell.length_b   1.000
_cell.length_c   1.000
_cell.angle_alpha   90.00
_cell.angle_beta   90.00
_cell.angle_gamma   90.00
#
_symmetry.space_group_name_H-M   'P 1'
#
loop_
_entity.id
_entity.type
_entity.pdbx_description
1 polymer ?
#
loop_
_entity_poly.entity_id
_entity_poly.type
_entity_poly.pdbx_seq_one_letter_code
_entity_poly.pdbx_strand_id
1 'polypeptide(L)'
;MGKRFLMGKKQIVTILFVFAFIFNGILIHLLPFNQQSQKILNRFETNHRIRIQTNNVSYVEEWYRIWGGSDYEVGYGVALDGNNDIYLAGATSTFGAGNYDALLVKYDFQGTQLWNRTWGRSSFEDLGTDVAVDGNKSIYITGYTTIFGSPEITDAFLVKYDSQGNEIWNRTWGGTGADYGNGIAVDSDNNCYITGYTNISDGNYNDAFLVKYDPQGTQLWNRTWGLPNNYDRGSGVAIYGNNHCYLIGYSWRLLNNYDAFVVKYDGNGTELWNQTWGTTNDERGRDIAVAGDHTCYLICYVSNNYGLLVKFDANGTQLWNRTWGGLDLYGSLSIAVAGNDQIFFTGSIANFGPDADEVFLVKYDAAGNWLWNRTWGSVENEHGYGIIVDGNNNTYLVGDTEGFISGWSAAFLVKFGTDSDEDGLTYDMEVLIYGSNPNDPDTDGDLIPDGWEVDNNLDLLNTTDAQDDFDGDGLTNLEEYNLGTNLDLRDSDYDEMPDGWEVTNGLDPLNITDALDDPDEDDLINIGEYRAGTDPNNWDTDGDGFSDGTELSQGTNPLDRLSNPLIRMVIITLIIVLIALFLGIVLFIRKRKRKDRKIGRTSPTNLHLSYQRWLIKVSLVIYNSLIDKKIRRIQNFS
;
A
#
# COMPACT_ATOMS: atom_id res chain seq x y z
N MET A 1 -8.89 45.83 -61.25
CA MET A 1 -9.45 46.87 -60.35
C MET A 1 -8.67 46.73 -59.04
N GLY A 2 -7.67 47.53 -58.69
CA GLY A 2 -7.52 48.96 -58.82
C GLY A 2 -7.57 49.56 -57.41
N LYS A 3 -6.39 49.78 -56.79
CA LYS A 3 -6.12 50.93 -55.90
C LYS A 3 -4.65 50.96 -55.52
N ARG A 4 -3.99 52.00 -56.03
CA ARG A 4 -2.64 52.46 -55.74
C ARG A 4 -2.79 53.83 -55.07
N PHE A 5 -1.86 54.15 -54.18
CA PHE A 5 -1.47 55.49 -53.71
C PHE A 5 -2.40 56.26 -52.77
N LEU A 6 -1.89 56.59 -51.58
CA LEU A 6 -1.66 57.99 -51.20
C LEU A 6 -0.64 58.12 -50.05
N MET A 7 0.37 58.97 -50.29
CA MET A 7 1.23 59.70 -49.34
C MET A 7 0.38 60.43 -48.27
N GLY A 8 0.83 60.89 -47.10
CA GLY A 8 2.14 60.98 -46.46
C GLY A 8 2.11 62.10 -45.39
N LYS A 9 2.94 61.93 -44.35
CA LYS A 9 3.57 62.91 -43.44
C LYS A 9 2.82 63.60 -42.27
N LYS A 10 3.57 63.57 -41.14
CA LYS A 10 3.60 64.38 -39.88
C LYS A 10 2.82 63.74 -38.71
N GLN A 11 3.35 63.57 -37.49
CA GLN A 11 4.58 64.04 -36.83
C GLN A 11 4.78 63.28 -35.48
N ILE A 12 6.04 63.15 -35.06
CA ILE A 12 6.56 63.27 -33.67
C ILE A 12 6.55 62.03 -32.72
N VAL A 13 7.78 61.71 -32.25
CA VAL A 13 8.20 61.20 -30.91
C VAL A 13 8.32 59.69 -30.67
N THR A 14 9.59 59.25 -30.65
CA THR A 14 10.27 58.66 -29.47
C THR A 14 10.48 57.14 -29.37
N ILE A 15 11.78 56.81 -29.22
CA ILE A 15 12.43 55.64 -28.60
C ILE A 15 12.19 54.26 -29.23
N LEU A 16 13.28 53.61 -29.66
CA LEU A 16 13.70 52.25 -29.27
C LEU A 16 14.88 51.79 -30.17
N PHE A 17 15.93 51.23 -29.54
CA PHE A 17 16.77 50.10 -30.03
C PHE A 17 17.66 50.34 -31.29
N VAL A 18 18.91 49.86 -31.44
CA VAL A 18 19.82 49.03 -30.64
C VAL A 18 21.19 49.02 -31.37
N PHE A 19 22.29 48.84 -30.62
CA PHE A 19 23.63 48.31 -30.99
C PHE A 19 24.57 49.10 -31.91
N ALA A 20 25.80 49.35 -31.43
CA ALA A 20 26.96 48.51 -31.80
C ALA A 20 28.21 48.87 -30.99
N PHE A 21 28.94 47.82 -30.62
CA PHE A 21 30.25 47.75 -29.98
C PHE A 21 31.34 48.62 -30.65
N ILE A 22 32.25 49.23 -29.86
CA ILE A 22 33.73 49.05 -29.87
C ILE A 22 34.44 50.17 -29.07
N PHE A 23 35.20 49.73 -28.06
CA PHE A 23 36.46 50.26 -27.51
C PHE A 23 36.53 51.50 -26.59
N ASN A 24 36.85 51.18 -25.33
CA ASN A 24 38.02 51.60 -24.54
C ASN A 24 38.24 53.07 -24.16
N GLY A 25 38.33 53.29 -22.83
CA GLY A 25 39.51 53.95 -22.27
C GLY A 25 39.31 54.71 -20.96
N ILE A 26 39.96 54.22 -19.90
CA ILE A 26 40.49 54.96 -18.72
C ILE A 26 39.42 55.19 -17.62
N LEU A 27 39.53 54.64 -16.40
CA LEU A 27 40.61 54.84 -15.44
C LEU A 27 40.69 53.70 -14.39
N ILE A 28 41.91 53.25 -14.11
CA ILE A 28 42.33 52.29 -13.07
C ILE A 28 42.70 53.04 -11.79
N HIS A 29 42.35 52.47 -10.62
CA HIS A 29 43.08 52.44 -9.31
C HIS A 29 42.06 52.38 -8.14
N LEU A 30 41.99 51.37 -7.26
CA LEU A 30 43.01 50.86 -6.33
C LEU A 30 42.61 49.52 -5.66
N LEU A 31 43.61 48.64 -5.51
CA LEU A 31 43.82 47.57 -4.50
C LEU A 31 43.18 46.16 -4.67
N PRO A 32 43.91 45.10 -4.24
CA PRO A 32 43.66 43.71 -4.64
C PRO A 32 42.76 43.00 -3.62
N PHE A 33 41.73 42.28 -4.08
CA PHE A 33 41.00 41.33 -3.23
C PHE A 33 40.89 39.96 -3.90
N ASN A 34 41.26 38.99 -3.08
CA ASN A 34 41.69 37.61 -3.32
C ASN A 34 40.78 36.72 -4.19
N GLN A 35 41.40 35.89 -5.04
CA GLN A 35 40.78 34.92 -5.98
C GLN A 35 40.27 33.62 -5.30
N GLN A 36 39.48 33.71 -4.23
CA GLN A 36 38.93 32.51 -3.57
C GLN A 36 37.40 32.40 -3.56
N SER A 37 36.68 33.42 -4.00
CA SER A 37 35.20 33.46 -3.97
C SER A 37 34.51 33.44 -5.34
N GLN A 38 35.24 33.25 -6.45
CA GLN A 38 34.66 33.11 -7.80
C GLN A 38 34.59 31.68 -8.35
N LYS A 39 34.88 30.66 -7.52
CA LYS A 39 34.84 29.25 -7.95
C LYS A 39 33.51 28.51 -7.72
N ILE A 40 32.46 29.17 -7.20
CA ILE A 40 31.17 28.51 -6.86
C ILE A 40 30.01 28.95 -7.77
N LEU A 41 30.22 29.83 -8.76
CA LEU A 41 29.13 30.35 -9.58
C LEU A 41 28.82 29.59 -10.88
N ASN A 42 29.42 28.43 -11.13
CA ASN A 42 29.14 27.62 -12.33
C ASN A 42 29.02 26.11 -12.00
N ARG A 43 28.02 25.72 -11.20
CA ARG A 43 27.77 24.28 -10.96
C ARG A 43 26.30 23.85 -10.93
N PHE A 44 25.43 24.52 -11.66
CA PHE A 44 24.08 24.00 -11.90
C PHE A 44 23.67 24.25 -13.35
N GLU A 45 24.27 23.50 -14.27
CA GLU A 45 23.65 23.28 -15.58
C GLU A 45 23.52 21.79 -15.90
N THR A 46 22.25 21.43 -16.07
CA THR A 46 21.66 20.38 -16.90
C THR A 46 21.44 18.98 -16.34
N ASN A 47 20.12 18.69 -16.27
CA ASN A 47 19.45 17.42 -16.48
C ASN A 47 19.65 16.34 -15.42
N HIS A 48 18.74 16.27 -14.46
CA HIS A 48 17.97 15.05 -14.14
C HIS A 48 16.57 15.50 -13.73
N ARG A 49 15.64 15.51 -14.69
CA ARG A 49 14.22 15.52 -14.37
C ARG A 49 13.91 14.08 -13.97
N ILE A 50 13.86 13.79 -12.67
CA ILE A 50 13.40 12.48 -12.22
C ILE A 50 11.93 12.43 -12.61
N ARG A 51 11.67 11.70 -13.69
CA ARG A 51 10.34 11.25 -14.03
C ARG A 51 10.07 10.06 -13.14
N ILE A 52 9.04 10.23 -12.34
CA ILE A 52 8.34 9.18 -11.60
C ILE A 52 8.02 8.05 -12.58
N GLN A 53 8.52 6.86 -12.29
CA GLN A 53 8.08 5.58 -12.83
C GLN A 53 8.33 4.55 -11.74
N THR A 54 7.24 3.97 -11.25
CA THR A 54 7.18 2.94 -10.22
C THR A 54 7.57 1.57 -10.78
N ASN A 55 7.65 0.62 -9.85
CA ASN A 55 7.73 -0.83 -9.99
C ASN A 55 9.14 -1.40 -9.86
N ASN A 56 9.85 -1.05 -8.78
CA ASN A 56 10.76 -2.04 -8.23
C ASN A 56 9.94 -2.89 -7.26
N VAL A 57 9.44 -4.04 -7.72
CA VAL A 57 8.55 -4.95 -6.96
C VAL A 57 9.28 -5.42 -5.70
N SER A 58 10.59 -5.64 -5.81
CA SER A 58 11.53 -6.09 -4.77
C SER A 58 11.70 -5.24 -3.49
N TYR A 59 10.88 -4.23 -3.23
CA TYR A 59 10.96 -3.50 -1.95
C TYR A 59 9.57 -3.22 -1.39
N VAL A 60 8.97 -4.18 -0.73
CA VAL A 60 7.55 -4.20 -0.37
C VAL A 60 7.29 -3.71 1.05
N GLU A 61 6.05 -3.26 1.27
CA GLU A 61 5.56 -3.01 2.62
C GLU A 61 5.41 -4.35 3.34
N GLU A 62 6.04 -4.50 4.50
CA GLU A 62 5.86 -5.71 5.31
C GLU A 62 4.65 -5.59 6.23
N TRP A 63 4.53 -4.44 6.90
CA TRP A 63 3.43 -4.13 7.78
C TRP A 63 3.46 -2.66 8.18
N TYR A 64 2.32 -2.15 8.65
CA TYR A 64 2.20 -0.86 9.30
C TYR A 64 1.44 -0.95 10.63
N ARG A 65 1.65 0.02 11.50
CA ARG A 65 0.97 0.19 12.78
C ARG A 65 0.47 1.61 12.90
N ILE A 66 -0.78 1.74 13.33
CA ILE A 66 -1.40 3.01 13.67
C ILE A 66 -1.54 3.09 15.19
N TRP A 67 -1.10 4.21 15.76
CA TRP A 67 -1.15 4.48 17.18
C TRP A 67 -1.83 5.82 17.41
N GLY A 68 -2.93 5.83 18.15
CA GLY A 68 -3.62 7.06 18.48
C GLY A 68 -5.00 6.84 19.08
N GLY A 69 -5.70 7.95 19.27
CA GLY A 69 -7.04 8.01 19.83
C GLY A 69 -7.99 8.84 18.98
N SER A 70 -8.81 9.65 19.64
CA SER A 70 -9.81 10.47 18.96
C SER A 70 -9.24 11.76 18.38
N ASP A 71 -8.17 12.29 18.96
CA ASP A 71 -7.62 13.61 18.65
C ASP A 71 -6.35 13.50 17.78
N TYR A 72 -5.37 14.40 17.95
CA TYR A 72 -4.15 14.46 17.15
C TYR A 72 -3.00 13.69 17.80
N GLU A 73 -2.41 12.77 17.05
CA GLU A 73 -1.15 12.08 17.35
C GLU A 73 -0.20 12.13 16.15
N VAL A 74 1.10 12.25 16.44
CA VAL A 74 2.14 12.35 15.42
C VAL A 74 3.41 11.66 15.90
N GLY A 75 4.06 10.89 15.02
CA GLY A 75 5.42 10.38 15.23
C GLY A 75 6.45 11.23 14.50
N TYR A 76 7.38 11.84 15.23
CA TYR A 76 8.43 12.70 14.65
C TYR A 76 9.77 11.99 14.47
N GLY A 77 10.14 11.11 15.41
CA GLY A 77 11.43 10.41 15.40
C GLY A 77 11.30 8.90 15.59
N VAL A 78 12.25 8.16 15.03
CA VAL A 78 12.30 6.70 15.10
C VAL A 78 13.73 6.20 15.33
N ALA A 79 13.88 5.21 16.21
CA ALA A 79 15.16 4.57 16.51
C ALA A 79 15.02 3.06 16.69
N LEU A 80 16.13 2.35 16.48
CA LEU A 80 16.24 0.90 16.69
C LEU A 80 17.23 0.59 17.82
N ASP A 81 16.98 -0.47 18.58
CA ASP A 81 18.02 -1.08 19.42
C ASP A 81 18.76 -2.23 18.70
N GLY A 82 19.76 -2.81 19.36
CA GLY A 82 20.55 -3.91 18.79
C GLY A 82 19.80 -5.24 18.57
N ASN A 83 18.52 -5.33 18.96
CA ASN A 83 17.63 -6.46 18.66
C ASN A 83 16.59 -6.10 17.58
N ASN A 84 16.71 -4.93 16.94
CA ASN A 84 15.69 -4.37 16.05
C ASN A 84 14.33 -4.12 16.74
N ASP A 85 14.32 -3.92 18.08
CA ASP A 85 13.14 -3.31 18.71
C ASP A 85 13.04 -1.85 18.26
N ILE A 86 11.83 -1.39 17.99
CA ILE A 86 11.56 -0.11 17.34
C ILE A 86 10.98 0.87 18.35
N TYR A 87 11.47 2.10 18.33
CA TYR A 87 11.07 3.16 19.23
C TYR A 87 10.58 4.35 18.42
N LEU A 88 9.33 4.76 18.62
CA LEU A 88 8.71 5.93 18.02
C LEU A 88 8.56 7.01 19.08
N ALA A 89 9.04 8.22 18.81
CA ALA A 89 8.77 9.39 19.63
C ALA A 89 7.99 10.46 18.88
N GLY A 90 7.19 11.22 19.62
CA GLY A 90 6.25 12.16 19.01
C GLY A 90 5.43 12.94 20.02
N ALA A 91 4.19 13.24 19.67
CA ALA A 91 3.23 13.91 20.53
C ALA A 91 1.84 13.27 20.44
N THR A 92 1.06 13.38 21.51
CA THR A 92 -0.34 12.95 21.57
C THR A 92 -1.18 14.01 22.28
N SER A 93 -2.38 14.26 21.78
CA SER A 93 -3.39 15.08 22.46
C SER A 93 -4.53 14.28 23.07
N THR A 94 -4.69 13.01 22.65
CA THR A 94 -5.67 12.11 23.27
C THR A 94 -5.21 11.62 24.65
N PHE A 95 -3.93 11.29 24.81
CA PHE A 95 -3.42 10.62 26.00
C PHE A 95 -2.43 11.49 26.77
N GLY A 96 -2.56 11.53 28.10
CA GLY A 96 -1.64 12.28 28.95
C GLY A 96 -2.33 13.40 29.72
N ALA A 97 -1.55 14.35 30.21
CA ALA A 97 -2.03 15.46 31.00
C ALA A 97 -1.64 16.79 30.34
N GLY A 98 -2.60 17.48 29.75
CA GLY A 98 -2.36 18.76 29.10
C GLY A 98 -3.12 18.84 27.80
N ASN A 99 -2.61 19.65 26.86
CA ASN A 99 -3.11 19.67 25.48
C ASN A 99 -2.35 18.67 24.61
N TYR A 100 -1.01 18.69 24.69
CA TYR A 100 -0.13 17.73 24.04
C TYR A 100 0.87 17.20 25.08
N ASP A 101 1.08 15.88 25.06
CA ASP A 101 2.10 15.20 25.84
C ASP A 101 3.11 14.51 24.92
N ALA A 102 4.38 14.48 25.33
CA ALA A 102 5.41 13.81 24.57
C ALA A 102 5.17 12.30 24.59
N LEU A 103 5.17 11.68 23.42
CA LEU A 103 4.89 10.27 23.21
C LEU A 103 6.18 9.46 23.06
N LEU A 104 6.21 8.27 23.65
CA LEU A 104 7.19 7.22 23.34
C LEU A 104 6.47 5.87 23.23
N VAL A 105 6.59 5.19 22.10
CA VAL A 105 6.04 3.85 21.87
C VAL A 105 7.15 2.89 21.50
N LYS A 106 7.11 1.67 22.07
CA LYS A 106 8.02 0.58 21.73
C LYS A 106 7.28 -0.55 21.02
N TYR A 107 7.83 -1.02 19.92
CA TYR A 107 7.42 -2.21 19.18
C TYR A 107 8.57 -3.24 19.15
N ASP A 108 8.24 -4.51 18.96
CA ASP A 108 9.23 -5.51 18.51
C ASP A 108 9.44 -5.45 16.99
N PHE A 109 10.35 -6.26 16.48
CA PHE A 109 10.69 -6.30 15.05
C PHE A 109 9.54 -6.74 14.13
N GLN A 110 8.50 -7.39 14.68
CA GLN A 110 7.28 -7.81 13.98
C GLN A 110 6.17 -6.75 14.07
N GLY A 111 6.45 -5.61 14.70
CA GLY A 111 5.50 -4.52 14.89
C GLY A 111 4.51 -4.76 16.03
N THR A 112 4.70 -5.75 16.91
CA THR A 112 3.84 -5.89 18.10
C THR A 112 4.19 -4.82 19.11
N GLN A 113 3.20 -4.02 19.53
CA GLN A 113 3.43 -3.00 20.56
C GLN A 113 3.76 -3.65 21.90
N LEU A 114 4.95 -3.38 22.43
CA LEU A 114 5.40 -3.89 23.72
C LEU A 114 4.94 -2.99 24.87
N TRP A 115 5.06 -1.66 24.72
CA TRP A 115 4.59 -0.67 25.68
C TRP A 115 4.57 0.75 25.08
N ASN A 116 3.87 1.68 25.73
CA ASN A 116 3.93 3.11 25.44
C ASN A 116 4.05 3.94 26.72
N ARG A 117 4.53 5.18 26.61
CA ARG A 117 4.64 6.17 27.67
C ARG A 117 4.26 7.55 27.15
N THR A 118 3.67 8.35 28.03
CA THR A 118 3.52 9.79 27.83
C THR A 118 4.33 10.54 28.88
N TRP A 119 4.86 11.69 28.48
CA TRP A 119 5.60 12.59 29.36
C TRP A 119 5.09 14.01 29.18
N GLY A 120 4.60 14.60 30.26
CA GLY A 120 4.08 15.95 30.24
C GLY A 120 3.44 16.36 31.56
N ARG A 121 2.93 17.59 31.59
CA ARG A 121 2.28 18.17 32.79
C ARG A 121 0.98 18.88 32.42
N SER A 122 0.00 18.84 33.32
CA SER A 122 -1.39 19.27 33.11
C SER A 122 -1.64 20.73 32.66
N SER A 123 -0.63 21.56 32.50
CA SER A 123 -0.73 22.96 32.05
C SER A 123 0.35 23.31 31.02
N PHE A 124 0.93 22.28 30.42
CA PHE A 124 2.03 22.37 29.49
C PHE A 124 1.61 21.75 28.14
N GLU A 125 2.33 22.14 27.10
CA GLU A 125 2.42 21.39 25.85
C GLU A 125 3.83 20.82 25.75
N ASP A 126 3.89 19.49 25.70
CA ASP A 126 5.13 18.72 25.67
C ASP A 126 5.17 17.95 24.36
N LEU A 127 6.16 18.20 23.51
CA LEU A 127 6.30 17.52 22.22
C LEU A 127 7.67 16.85 22.15
N GLY A 128 7.68 15.52 21.97
CA GLY A 128 8.89 14.78 21.65
C GLY A 128 9.18 14.89 20.16
N THR A 129 10.32 15.44 19.79
CA THR A 129 10.68 15.70 18.39
C THR A 129 11.60 14.64 17.79
N ASP A 130 12.35 13.92 18.63
CA ASP A 130 13.28 12.88 18.18
C ASP A 130 13.64 11.89 19.30
N VAL A 131 14.14 10.70 18.92
CA VAL A 131 14.50 9.60 19.83
C VAL A 131 15.82 8.94 19.43
N ALA A 132 16.62 8.57 20.43
CA ALA A 132 17.82 7.77 20.26
C ALA A 132 17.92 6.67 21.32
N VAL A 133 18.55 5.54 20.96
CA VAL A 133 18.75 4.40 21.86
C VAL A 133 20.24 4.08 21.96
N ASP A 134 20.73 3.95 23.18
CA ASP A 134 22.15 3.64 23.43
C ASP A 134 22.45 2.13 23.43
N GLY A 135 23.74 1.76 23.46
CA GLY A 135 24.18 0.36 23.43
C GLY A 135 23.74 -0.45 24.66
N ASN A 136 23.28 0.20 25.73
CA ASN A 136 22.70 -0.43 26.90
C ASN A 136 21.16 -0.48 26.85
N LYS A 137 20.56 -0.14 25.70
CA LYS A 137 19.11 -0.05 25.47
C LYS A 137 18.42 1.01 26.33
N SER A 138 19.15 2.03 26.78
CA SER A 138 18.51 3.21 27.36
C SER A 138 17.96 4.07 26.24
N ILE A 139 16.75 4.57 26.43
CA ILE A 139 16.06 5.40 25.44
C ILE A 139 16.17 6.85 25.87
N TYR A 140 16.45 7.74 24.92
CA TYR A 140 16.48 9.17 25.13
C TYR A 140 15.51 9.83 24.16
N ILE A 141 14.66 10.72 24.67
CA ILE A 141 13.81 11.57 23.85
C ILE A 141 14.17 13.03 24.09
N THR A 142 14.21 13.81 23.02
CA THR A 142 14.34 15.27 23.09
C THR A 142 13.07 15.93 22.58
N GLY A 143 12.90 17.20 22.90
CA GLY A 143 11.74 17.94 22.48
C GLY A 143 11.69 19.32 23.10
N TYR A 144 10.49 19.86 23.21
CA TYR A 144 10.25 21.09 23.94
C TYR A 144 9.00 21.00 24.81
N THR A 145 9.03 21.76 25.89
CA THR A 145 7.96 21.87 26.88
C THR A 145 7.57 23.34 27.01
N THR A 146 6.30 23.65 26.81
CA THR A 146 5.76 25.03 26.82
C THR A 146 4.80 25.20 27.97
N ILE A 147 5.04 26.20 28.82
CA ILE A 147 4.09 26.63 29.85
C ILE A 147 3.19 27.72 29.29
N PHE A 148 1.88 27.50 29.31
CA PHE A 148 0.93 28.56 29.02
C PHE A 148 0.79 29.54 30.19
N GLY A 149 1.05 30.81 29.93
CA GLY A 149 0.98 31.85 30.95
C GLY A 149 1.47 33.21 30.46
N SER A 150 1.65 34.15 31.40
CA SER A 150 2.32 35.42 31.15
C SER A 150 3.50 35.54 32.12
N PRO A 151 4.74 35.25 31.70
CA PRO A 151 5.16 34.94 30.31
C PRO A 151 4.90 33.48 29.90
N GLU A 152 4.74 33.27 28.60
CA GLU A 152 4.90 31.96 27.95
C GLU A 152 6.39 31.63 27.92
N ILE A 153 6.75 30.41 28.34
CA ILE A 153 8.13 29.95 28.42
C ILE A 153 8.18 28.57 27.76
N THR A 154 9.08 28.42 26.78
CA THR A 154 9.35 27.16 26.10
C THR A 154 10.79 26.77 26.37
N ASP A 155 10.99 25.59 26.95
CA ASP A 155 12.33 25.04 27.20
C ASP A 155 12.54 23.77 26.37
N ALA A 156 13.77 23.53 25.91
CA ALA A 156 14.12 22.24 25.36
C ALA A 156 14.18 21.21 26.51
N PHE A 157 13.79 19.96 26.27
CA PHE A 157 13.93 18.89 27.26
C PHE A 157 14.74 17.71 26.75
N LEU A 158 15.24 16.92 27.69
CA LEU A 158 15.83 15.62 27.47
C LEU A 158 15.35 14.65 28.57
N VAL A 159 14.72 13.54 28.18
CA VAL A 159 14.28 12.49 29.12
C VAL A 159 14.97 11.18 28.78
N LYS A 160 15.44 10.46 29.80
CA LYS A 160 16.03 9.12 29.70
C LYS A 160 15.11 8.08 30.32
N TYR A 161 14.91 6.98 29.61
CA TYR A 161 14.20 5.78 30.06
C TYR A 161 15.12 4.55 30.07
N ASP A 162 14.79 3.57 30.88
CA ASP A 162 15.33 2.22 30.76
C ASP A 162 14.64 1.42 29.64
N SER A 163 15.16 0.22 29.34
CA SER A 163 14.63 -0.65 28.29
C SER A 163 13.18 -1.13 28.49
N GLN A 164 12.65 -0.95 29.71
CA GLN A 164 11.29 -1.30 30.13
C GLN A 164 10.35 -0.07 30.11
N GLY A 165 10.85 1.10 29.70
CA GLY A 165 10.11 2.35 29.63
C GLY A 165 9.92 3.03 30.98
N ASN A 166 10.73 2.73 32.00
CA ASN A 166 10.70 3.50 33.26
C ASN A 166 11.59 4.73 33.10
N GLU A 167 11.08 5.90 33.50
CA GLU A 167 11.88 7.13 33.51
C GLU A 167 13.02 7.01 34.53
N ILE A 168 14.26 7.26 34.08
CA ILE A 168 15.45 7.30 34.92
C ILE A 168 15.71 8.74 35.40
N TRP A 169 15.70 9.68 34.45
CA TRP A 169 15.86 11.11 34.74
C TRP A 169 15.36 11.97 33.57
N ASN A 170 15.03 13.23 33.87
CA ASN A 170 14.77 14.28 32.88
C ASN A 170 15.60 15.55 33.15
N ARG A 171 15.80 16.36 32.11
CA ARG A 171 16.46 17.67 32.14
C ARG A 171 15.68 18.64 31.26
N THR A 172 15.67 19.91 31.66
CA THR A 172 15.36 21.01 30.75
C THR A 172 16.65 21.78 30.43
N TRP A 173 16.72 22.34 29.24
CA TRP A 173 17.84 23.11 28.74
C TRP A 173 17.33 24.37 28.07
N GLY A 174 17.89 25.51 28.46
CA GLY A 174 17.40 26.79 28.00
C GLY A 174 17.82 27.96 28.86
N GLY A 175 17.43 29.15 28.41
CA GLY A 175 17.63 30.43 29.09
C GLY A 175 16.30 31.05 29.52
N THR A 176 16.19 32.37 29.40
CA THR A 176 14.92 33.09 29.65
C THR A 176 14.07 33.24 28.39
N GLY A 177 14.61 32.85 27.23
CA GLY A 177 13.92 32.87 25.95
C GLY A 177 13.24 31.55 25.64
N ALA A 178 12.77 31.40 24.41
CA ALA A 178 12.19 30.14 23.93
C ALA A 178 13.28 29.25 23.33
N ASP A 179 13.31 27.99 23.77
CA ASP A 179 14.33 27.00 23.46
C ASP A 179 13.66 25.71 22.97
N TYR A 180 14.06 25.23 21.80
CA TYR A 180 13.42 24.10 21.12
C TYR A 180 14.45 23.01 20.84
N GLY A 181 14.22 21.79 21.31
CA GLY A 181 14.97 20.60 20.90
C GLY A 181 14.37 19.99 19.65
N ASN A 182 15.20 19.71 18.64
CA ASN A 182 14.77 19.18 17.33
C ASN A 182 15.36 17.81 16.99
N GLY A 183 16.58 17.49 17.46
CA GLY A 183 17.25 16.25 17.09
C GLY A 183 18.14 15.73 18.21
N ILE A 184 18.31 14.40 18.27
CA ILE A 184 19.07 13.70 19.28
C ILE A 184 19.91 12.57 18.69
N ALA A 185 21.12 12.39 19.21
CA ALA A 185 21.95 11.25 18.87
C ALA A 185 22.81 10.80 20.07
N VAL A 186 23.23 9.54 20.07
CA VAL A 186 24.07 8.96 21.13
C VAL A 186 25.40 8.46 20.57
N ASP A 187 26.48 8.66 21.32
CA ASP A 187 27.79 8.11 20.98
C ASP A 187 27.99 6.70 21.56
N SER A 188 29.09 6.03 21.17
CA SER A 188 29.39 4.67 21.66
C SER A 188 29.83 4.60 23.13
N ASP A 189 30.07 5.75 23.78
CA ASP A 189 30.23 5.87 25.24
C ASP A 189 28.87 6.11 25.94
N ASN A 190 27.76 6.11 25.18
CA ASN A 190 26.39 6.39 25.61
C ASN A 190 26.14 7.83 26.07
N ASN A 191 27.00 8.78 25.66
CA ASN A 191 26.70 10.20 25.84
C ASN A 191 25.65 10.63 24.83
N CYS A 192 24.74 11.49 25.26
CA CYS A 192 23.67 12.03 24.45
C CYS A 192 24.01 13.44 23.94
N TYR A 193 23.65 13.72 22.69
CA TYR A 193 23.80 14.99 22.02
C TYR A 193 22.43 15.48 21.58
N ILE A 194 22.05 16.68 22.00
CA ILE A 194 20.81 17.32 21.55
C ILE A 194 21.11 18.61 20.77
N THR A 195 20.29 18.87 19.76
CA THR A 195 20.36 20.08 18.94
C THR A 195 19.01 20.76 18.81
N GLY A 196 19.02 22.01 18.40
CA GLY A 196 17.84 22.78 18.07
C GLY A 196 18.15 24.27 17.98
N TYR A 197 17.27 25.11 18.51
CA TYR A 197 17.50 26.56 18.55
C TYR A 197 17.05 27.19 19.87
N THR A 198 17.68 28.31 20.20
CA THR A 198 17.57 28.98 21.49
C THR A 198 17.55 30.50 21.33
N ASN A 199 16.82 31.19 22.18
CA ASN A 199 16.73 32.65 22.19
C ASN A 199 17.51 33.20 23.40
N ILE A 200 18.84 33.17 23.29
CA ILE A 200 19.79 33.43 24.38
C ILE A 200 20.35 34.85 24.41
N SER A 201 20.13 35.66 23.36
CA SER A 201 20.65 37.03 23.29
C SER A 201 19.51 38.06 23.27
N ASP A 202 19.72 39.20 23.94
CA ASP A 202 18.77 40.26 24.32
C ASP A 202 17.97 40.94 23.16
N GLY A 203 17.81 40.29 22.01
CA GLY A 203 17.22 40.82 20.78
C GLY A 203 16.13 39.97 20.10
N ASN A 204 15.65 38.87 20.70
CA ASN A 204 14.64 37.96 20.11
C ASN A 204 15.09 37.25 18.81
N TYR A 205 16.35 36.85 18.76
CA TYR A 205 16.95 36.14 17.62
C TYR A 205 17.32 34.71 18.04
N ASN A 206 17.22 33.77 17.09
CA ASN A 206 17.46 32.36 17.36
C ASN A 206 18.92 32.01 17.04
N ASP A 207 19.61 31.35 17.96
CA ASP A 207 20.89 30.70 17.70
C ASP A 207 20.70 29.19 17.65
N ALA A 208 21.41 28.50 16.75
CA ALA A 208 21.46 27.04 16.80
C ALA A 208 22.27 26.60 18.03
N PHE A 209 21.92 25.48 18.66
CA PHE A 209 22.70 24.93 19.76
C PHE A 209 23.09 23.47 19.54
N LEU A 210 24.13 23.05 20.26
CA LEU A 210 24.51 21.65 20.43
C LEU A 210 24.95 21.42 21.87
N VAL A 211 24.36 20.44 22.55
CA VAL A 211 24.65 20.15 23.96
C VAL A 211 24.98 18.68 24.12
N LYS A 212 26.05 18.38 24.87
CA LYS A 212 26.45 17.00 25.22
C LYS A 212 26.16 16.70 26.69
N TYR A 213 25.55 15.55 26.95
CA TYR A 213 25.29 15.00 28.28
C TYR A 213 25.96 13.65 28.47
N ASP A 214 26.45 13.38 29.67
CA ASP A 214 26.87 12.03 30.06
C ASP A 214 25.65 11.10 30.30
N PRO A 215 25.85 9.77 30.44
CA PRO A 215 24.74 8.83 30.65
C PRO A 215 23.94 9.06 31.95
N GLN A 216 24.49 9.84 32.90
CA GLN A 216 23.87 10.22 34.17
C GLN A 216 23.09 11.54 34.06
N GLY A 217 23.09 12.18 32.89
CA GLY A 217 22.40 13.44 32.62
C GLY A 217 23.16 14.66 33.14
N THR A 218 24.48 14.58 33.31
CA THR A 218 25.34 15.74 33.57
C THR A 218 25.71 16.39 32.24
N GLN A 219 25.45 17.69 32.11
CA GLN A 219 25.90 18.43 30.93
C GLN A 219 27.44 18.51 30.93
N LEU A 220 28.07 17.96 29.89
CA LEU A 220 29.52 18.00 29.71
C LEU A 220 29.98 19.30 29.06
N TRP A 221 29.26 19.74 28.02
CA TRP A 221 29.48 21.02 27.36
C TRP A 221 28.26 21.43 26.51
N ASN A 222 28.18 22.71 26.15
CA ASN A 222 27.27 23.23 25.14
C ASN A 222 27.99 24.17 24.17
N ARG A 223 27.43 24.32 22.97
CA ARG A 223 27.86 25.27 21.95
C ARG A 223 26.64 25.95 21.36
N THR A 224 26.81 27.21 21.00
CA THR A 224 25.84 27.99 20.25
C THR A 224 26.50 28.39 18.94
N TRP A 225 25.75 28.35 17.86
CA TRP A 225 26.22 28.61 16.51
C TRP A 225 25.24 29.55 15.82
N GLY A 226 25.75 30.68 15.36
CA GLY A 226 24.95 31.72 14.74
C GLY A 226 25.70 33.04 14.62
N LEU A 227 25.14 33.96 13.85
CA LEU A 227 25.63 35.32 13.76
C LEU A 227 24.85 36.22 14.73
N PRO A 228 25.47 37.30 15.27
CA PRO A 228 24.74 38.24 16.11
C PRO A 228 23.52 38.84 15.39
N ASN A 229 22.37 38.86 16.08
CA ASN A 229 21.09 39.37 15.57
C ASN A 229 20.59 38.66 14.31
N ASN A 230 20.64 37.34 14.31
CA ASN A 230 20.32 36.53 13.14
C ASN A 230 19.43 35.33 13.49
N TYR A 231 18.74 34.76 12.51
CA TYR A 231 17.95 33.54 12.72
C TYR A 231 18.75 32.32 12.26
N ASP A 232 19.30 31.61 13.23
CA ASP A 232 20.07 30.39 13.08
C ASP A 232 19.33 29.26 13.81
N ARG A 233 19.09 28.13 13.14
CA ARG A 233 18.39 26.99 13.74
C ARG A 233 19.10 25.69 13.42
N GLY A 234 19.38 24.89 14.46
CA GLY A 234 19.75 23.50 14.33
C GLY A 234 18.52 22.65 14.03
N SER A 235 18.67 21.64 13.18
CA SER A 235 17.56 20.76 12.77
C SER A 235 17.87 19.30 13.08
N GLY A 236 19.06 18.81 12.74
CA GLY A 236 19.46 17.42 12.98
C GLY A 236 20.88 17.31 13.53
N VAL A 237 21.17 16.19 14.18
CA VAL A 237 22.48 15.85 14.72
C VAL A 237 22.80 14.39 14.42
N ALA A 238 24.03 14.13 13.97
CA ALA A 238 24.52 12.77 13.77
C ALA A 238 25.91 12.60 14.38
N ILE A 239 26.18 11.39 14.86
CA ILE A 239 27.42 11.05 15.53
C ILE A 239 28.13 9.93 14.77
N TYR A 240 29.46 10.01 14.71
CA TYR A 240 30.31 8.91 14.32
C TYR A 240 31.35 8.63 15.40
N GLY A 241 31.29 7.43 15.99
CA GLY A 241 32.14 7.05 17.12
C GLY A 241 32.00 8.03 18.30
N ASN A 242 33.05 8.19 19.11
CA ASN A 242 33.02 9.04 20.31
C ASN A 242 33.50 10.48 20.10
N ASN A 243 34.03 10.79 18.91
CA ASN A 243 34.80 12.01 18.68
C ASN A 243 34.30 12.87 17.53
N HIS A 244 33.24 12.49 16.83
CA HIS A 244 32.76 13.26 15.68
C HIS A 244 31.26 13.47 15.78
N CYS A 245 30.87 14.73 15.96
CA CYS A 245 29.49 15.16 15.96
C CYS A 245 29.27 16.11 14.79
N TYR A 246 28.16 15.95 14.09
CA TYR A 246 27.77 16.78 12.96
C TYR A 246 26.43 17.40 13.26
N LEU A 247 26.34 18.71 13.07
CA LEU A 247 25.15 19.53 13.25
C LEU A 247 24.73 20.06 11.88
N ILE A 248 23.47 19.86 11.51
CA ILE A 248 22.87 20.50 10.32
C ILE A 248 21.80 21.50 10.74
N GLY A 249 21.63 22.55 9.94
CA GLY A 249 20.58 23.52 10.16
C GLY A 249 20.50 24.57 9.06
N TYR A 250 19.93 25.73 9.39
CA TYR A 250 19.84 26.86 8.47
C TYR A 250 20.00 28.21 9.17
N SER A 251 20.52 29.18 8.40
CA SER A 251 20.97 30.50 8.85
C SER A 251 20.36 31.57 7.94
N TRP A 252 19.75 32.61 8.48
CA TRP A 252 19.30 33.76 7.70
C TRP A 252 20.53 34.59 7.23
N ARG A 253 20.75 34.79 5.93
CA ARG A 253 21.99 35.43 5.43
C ARG A 253 21.79 36.46 4.32
N LEU A 254 22.91 36.93 3.75
CA LEU A 254 23.21 38.20 3.05
C LEU A 254 22.29 38.61 1.87
N LEU A 255 21.20 37.90 1.60
CA LEU A 255 20.20 38.21 0.58
C LEU A 255 18.73 38.12 1.07
N ASN A 256 18.49 38.10 2.39
CA ASN A 256 17.16 37.94 3.02
C ASN A 256 16.49 36.58 2.73
N ASN A 257 17.28 35.52 2.74
CA ASN A 257 16.87 34.13 2.57
C ASN A 257 17.59 33.25 3.61
N TYR A 258 17.10 32.03 3.81
CA TYR A 258 17.76 31.02 4.61
C TYR A 258 18.81 30.26 3.79
N ASP A 259 20.02 30.10 4.33
CA ASP A 259 21.09 29.27 3.78
C ASP A 259 21.27 28.02 4.68
N ALA A 260 21.49 26.85 4.09
CA ALA A 260 21.77 25.65 4.84
C ALA A 260 23.21 25.65 5.36
N PHE A 261 23.44 25.03 6.52
CA PHE A 261 24.78 24.86 7.08
C PHE A 261 24.98 23.44 7.62
N VAL A 262 26.25 23.04 7.68
CA VAL A 262 26.71 21.89 8.45
C VAL A 262 27.97 22.26 9.24
N VAL A 263 28.05 21.82 10.48
CA VAL A 263 29.21 22.03 11.37
C VAL A 263 29.64 20.68 11.94
N LYS A 264 30.95 20.40 11.89
CA LYS A 264 31.55 19.25 12.54
C LYS A 264 32.30 19.67 13.80
N TYR A 265 32.05 18.98 14.90
CA TYR A 265 32.74 19.13 16.17
C TYR A 265 33.53 17.86 16.54
N ASP A 266 34.57 18.03 17.36
CA ASP A 266 35.20 16.93 18.07
C ASP A 266 34.40 16.51 19.32
N GLY A 267 34.81 15.43 20.00
CA GLY A 267 34.15 14.94 21.22
C GLY A 267 34.17 15.91 22.41
N ASN A 268 35.04 16.93 22.39
CA ASN A 268 35.15 17.99 23.40
C ASN A 268 34.36 19.26 23.00
N GLY A 269 33.67 19.23 21.85
CA GLY A 269 32.94 20.37 21.30
C GLY A 269 33.84 21.42 20.64
N THR A 270 35.06 21.07 20.22
CA THR A 270 35.88 21.96 19.38
C THR A 270 35.38 21.88 17.95
N GLU A 271 35.10 23.02 17.31
CA GLU A 271 34.75 23.03 15.88
C GLU A 271 35.95 22.56 15.04
N LEU A 272 35.73 21.57 14.19
CA LEU A 272 36.72 21.03 13.26
C LEU A 272 36.61 21.70 11.88
N TRP A 273 35.39 21.82 11.37
CA TRP A 273 35.08 22.55 10.15
C TRP A 273 33.59 22.91 10.11
N ASN A 274 33.24 23.93 9.32
CA ASN A 274 31.87 24.24 8.97
C ASN A 274 31.76 24.54 7.47
N GLN A 275 30.58 24.30 6.91
CA GLN A 275 30.19 24.73 5.57
C GLN A 275 28.83 25.41 5.66
N THR A 276 28.67 26.48 4.88
CA THR A 276 27.37 27.15 4.68
C THR A 276 27.19 27.36 3.19
N TRP A 277 26.01 27.03 2.68
CA TRP A 277 25.68 27.21 1.28
C TRP A 277 24.23 27.63 1.12
N GLY A 278 24.00 28.50 0.16
CA GLY A 278 22.67 28.91 -0.26
C GLY A 278 22.71 29.63 -1.59
N THR A 279 21.54 29.83 -2.16
CA THR A 279 21.30 30.50 -3.42
C THR A 279 20.55 31.81 -3.18
N THR A 280 19.67 32.21 -4.08
CA THR A 280 18.68 33.28 -3.82
C THR A 280 17.37 32.75 -3.25
N ASN A 281 17.22 31.42 -3.19
CA ASN A 281 16.08 30.74 -2.59
C ASN A 281 16.36 30.46 -1.10
N ASP A 282 15.34 30.11 -0.33
CA ASP A 282 15.57 29.50 0.99
C ASP A 282 16.09 28.07 0.80
N GLU A 283 17.26 27.76 1.35
CA GLU A 283 17.76 26.43 1.61
C GLU A 283 17.75 26.15 3.11
N ARG A 284 16.99 25.13 3.52
CA ARG A 284 16.88 24.71 4.92
C ARG A 284 17.41 23.31 5.10
N GLY A 285 18.54 23.17 5.78
CA GLY A 285 19.03 21.85 6.21
C GLY A 285 18.03 21.22 7.17
N ARG A 286 17.60 19.99 6.91
CA ARG A 286 16.56 19.30 7.69
C ARG A 286 17.15 18.20 8.55
N ASP A 287 17.92 17.31 7.94
CA ASP A 287 18.45 16.16 8.64
C ASP A 287 19.79 15.69 8.04
N ILE A 288 20.53 14.88 8.80
CA ILE A 288 21.88 14.43 8.52
C ILE A 288 22.10 12.98 8.90
N ALA A 289 22.69 12.20 8.00
CA ALA A 289 23.14 10.83 8.27
C ALA A 289 24.65 10.71 8.02
N VAL A 290 25.34 9.82 8.75
CA VAL A 290 26.79 9.61 8.64
C VAL A 290 27.10 8.14 8.40
N ALA A 291 27.86 7.87 7.34
CA ALA A 291 28.29 6.53 6.96
C ALA A 291 29.52 6.03 7.74
N GLY A 292 29.79 4.73 7.59
CA GLY A 292 30.91 4.00 8.18
C GLY A 292 32.31 4.59 7.91
N ASP A 293 32.45 5.40 6.87
CA ASP A 293 33.70 6.04 6.44
C ASP A 293 33.82 7.52 6.87
N HIS A 294 32.90 8.01 7.72
CA HIS A 294 32.72 9.42 8.12
C HIS A 294 32.20 10.36 7.04
N THR A 295 31.77 9.86 5.89
CA THR A 295 31.02 10.65 4.92
C THR A 295 29.67 11.03 5.54
N CYS A 296 29.28 12.30 5.45
CA CYS A 296 27.95 12.73 5.83
C CYS A 296 27.07 13.05 4.62
N TYR A 297 25.81 12.67 4.73
CA TYR A 297 24.73 12.93 3.78
C TYR A 297 23.74 13.89 4.42
N LEU A 298 23.44 14.97 3.73
CA LEU A 298 22.57 16.02 4.20
C LEU A 298 21.32 16.07 3.34
N ILE A 299 20.16 16.19 3.96
CA ILE A 299 18.93 16.49 3.25
C ILE A 299 18.42 17.89 3.57
N CYS A 300 18.04 18.63 2.54
CA CYS A 300 17.62 20.03 2.64
C CYS A 300 16.34 20.27 1.85
N TYR A 301 15.50 21.16 2.37
CA TYR A 301 14.40 21.78 1.64
C TYR A 301 14.91 23.01 0.91
N VAL A 302 14.47 23.22 -0.33
CA VAL A 302 14.76 24.39 -1.15
C VAL A 302 13.44 25.03 -1.60
N SER A 303 13.34 26.37 -1.60
CA SER A 303 12.11 27.07 -2.03
C SER A 303 11.58 26.59 -3.37
N ASN A 304 10.26 26.72 -3.55
CA ASN A 304 9.49 26.17 -4.67
C ASN A 304 9.42 24.63 -4.64
N ASN A 305 9.43 24.05 -3.45
CA ASN A 305 9.13 22.64 -3.22
C ASN A 305 10.14 21.70 -3.90
N TYR A 306 11.43 22.04 -3.76
CA TYR A 306 12.55 21.22 -4.20
C TYR A 306 13.29 20.62 -3.00
N GLY A 307 13.85 19.43 -3.18
CA GLY A 307 14.77 18.81 -2.24
C GLY A 307 16.21 18.89 -2.74
N LEU A 308 17.17 18.90 -1.81
CA LEU A 308 18.60 18.87 -2.06
C LEU A 308 19.26 17.82 -1.16
N LEU A 309 20.00 16.90 -1.77
CA LEU A 309 20.80 15.86 -1.11
C LEU A 309 22.26 16.19 -1.38
N VAL A 310 23.07 16.28 -0.32
CA VAL A 310 24.48 16.67 -0.43
C VAL A 310 25.35 15.65 0.27
N LYS A 311 26.43 15.22 -0.40
CA LYS A 311 27.46 14.33 0.17
C LYS A 311 28.74 15.12 0.45
N PHE A 312 29.25 15.02 1.68
CA PHE A 312 30.55 15.55 2.07
C PHE A 312 31.48 14.44 2.53
N ASP A 313 32.78 14.59 2.24
CA ASP A 313 33.79 13.74 2.85
C ASP A 313 34.04 14.10 4.32
N ALA A 314 34.84 13.28 5.01
CA ALA A 314 35.18 13.47 6.42
C ALA A 314 35.82 14.84 6.77
N ASN A 315 36.40 15.51 5.77
CA ASN A 315 37.10 16.79 5.89
C ASN A 315 36.22 18.00 5.50
N GLY A 316 34.96 17.77 5.15
CA GLY A 316 34.02 18.83 4.75
C GLY A 316 34.15 19.25 3.30
N THR A 317 34.77 18.44 2.43
CA THR A 317 34.75 18.67 0.98
C THR A 317 33.47 18.11 0.39
N GLN A 318 32.68 18.96 -0.29
CA GLN A 318 31.50 18.49 -1.02
C GLN A 318 31.93 17.58 -2.18
N LEU A 319 31.49 16.32 -2.16
CA LEU A 319 31.76 15.35 -3.21
C LEU A 319 30.77 15.51 -4.36
N TRP A 320 29.47 15.55 -4.04
CA TRP A 320 28.41 15.75 -5.01
C TRP A 320 27.13 16.25 -4.33
N ASN A 321 26.19 16.75 -5.14
CA ASN A 321 24.83 17.02 -4.72
C ASN A 321 23.81 16.51 -5.75
N ARG A 322 22.57 16.32 -5.32
CA ARG A 322 21.42 15.96 -6.15
C ARG A 322 20.23 16.82 -5.75
N THR A 323 19.47 17.25 -6.74
CA THR A 323 18.25 18.03 -6.55
C THR A 323 17.07 17.28 -7.16
N TRP A 324 15.93 17.27 -6.48
CA TRP A 324 14.67 16.70 -6.97
C TRP A 324 13.50 17.62 -6.59
N GLY A 325 12.29 17.30 -7.06
CA GLY A 325 11.06 18.04 -6.73
C GLY A 325 10.61 18.99 -7.82
N GLY A 326 9.83 20.00 -7.43
CA GLY A 326 9.10 20.93 -8.31
C GLY A 326 7.57 20.69 -8.38
N LEU A 327 7.05 19.78 -7.55
CA LEU A 327 5.64 19.45 -7.38
C LEU A 327 5.39 19.22 -5.87
N ASP A 328 5.17 20.30 -5.13
CA ASP A 328 4.52 20.26 -3.79
C ASP A 328 5.15 19.38 -2.67
N LEU A 329 6.47 19.22 -2.67
CA LEU A 329 7.24 18.73 -1.52
C LEU A 329 7.08 19.62 -0.27
N TYR A 330 6.72 19.01 0.86
CA TYR A 330 6.68 19.66 2.17
C TYR A 330 8.04 19.63 2.87
N GLY A 331 8.21 20.55 3.83
CA GLY A 331 9.48 20.77 4.50
C GLY A 331 9.91 19.67 5.48
N SER A 332 9.08 18.66 5.75
CA SER A 332 9.39 17.48 6.55
C SER A 332 10.28 16.54 5.73
N LEU A 333 11.54 16.39 6.14
CA LEU A 333 12.51 15.51 5.48
C LEU A 333 13.40 14.88 6.55
N SER A 334 13.58 13.56 6.45
CA SER A 334 14.56 12.81 7.26
C SER A 334 15.33 11.84 6.38
N ILE A 335 16.57 11.53 6.79
CA ILE A 335 17.52 10.74 6.00
C ILE A 335 18.18 9.65 6.86
N ALA A 336 18.33 8.46 6.27
CA ALA A 336 19.07 7.35 6.84
C ALA A 336 20.09 6.81 5.82
N VAL A 337 21.20 6.26 6.31
CA VAL A 337 22.22 5.62 5.48
C VAL A 337 22.50 4.22 5.99
N ALA A 338 22.42 3.24 5.10
CA ALA A 338 22.70 1.85 5.42
C ALA A 338 24.21 1.57 5.45
N GLY A 339 24.59 0.42 6.03
CA GLY A 339 26.00 0.02 6.15
C GLY A 339 26.73 -0.18 4.80
N ASN A 340 25.99 -0.31 3.70
CA ASN A 340 26.50 -0.40 2.33
C ASN A 340 26.50 0.96 1.59
N ASP A 341 26.35 2.07 2.31
CA ASP A 341 26.23 3.44 1.79
C ASP A 341 25.01 3.69 0.88
N GLN A 342 23.99 2.82 0.91
CA GLN A 342 22.69 3.14 0.32
C GLN A 342 21.98 4.20 1.16
N ILE A 343 21.39 5.16 0.47
CA ILE A 343 20.81 6.35 1.08
C ILE A 343 19.30 6.24 0.95
N PHE A 344 18.61 6.38 2.06
CA PHE A 344 17.16 6.40 2.13
C PHE A 344 16.72 7.73 2.71
N PHE A 345 15.65 8.30 2.17
CA PHE A 345 15.04 9.47 2.78
C PHE A 345 13.54 9.48 2.54
N THR A 346 12.86 10.14 3.48
CA THR A 346 11.41 10.27 3.52
C THR A 346 11.00 11.73 3.67
N GLY A 347 9.72 11.99 3.47
CA GLY A 347 9.06 13.26 3.68
C GLY A 347 7.62 13.19 3.21
N SER A 348 6.97 14.35 3.14
CA SER A 348 5.62 14.47 2.60
C SER A 348 5.62 15.18 1.24
N ILE A 349 4.72 14.78 0.36
CA ILE A 349 4.54 15.38 -0.97
C ILE A 349 3.04 15.51 -1.27
N ALA A 350 2.61 16.66 -1.80
CA ALA A 350 1.26 16.77 -2.33
C ALA A 350 1.20 16.21 -3.76
N ASN A 351 0.11 15.54 -4.11
CA ASN A 351 -0.28 15.19 -5.49
C ASN A 351 0.49 14.02 -6.16
N PHE A 352 0.75 12.91 -5.48
CA PHE A 352 1.06 11.64 -6.15
C PHE A 352 -0.21 10.79 -6.43
N GLY A 353 -1.28 10.99 -5.66
CA GLY A 353 -2.62 10.37 -5.80
C GLY A 353 -3.78 11.39 -5.83
N PRO A 354 -5.04 10.95 -5.60
CA PRO A 354 -6.22 11.82 -5.66
C PRO A 354 -6.27 12.80 -4.48
N ASP A 355 -5.80 14.02 -4.70
CA ASP A 355 -6.04 15.24 -3.90
C ASP A 355 -5.56 15.27 -2.42
N ALA A 356 -4.76 14.31 -1.94
CA ALA A 356 -4.22 14.28 -0.56
C ALA A 356 -2.68 14.31 -0.49
N ASP A 357 -2.14 14.72 0.66
CA ASP A 357 -0.70 14.68 0.96
C ASP A 357 -0.27 13.24 1.26
N GLU A 358 0.84 12.76 0.71
CA GLU A 358 1.32 11.38 0.90
C GLU A 358 2.76 11.34 1.43
N VAL A 359 3.11 10.23 2.08
CA VAL A 359 4.48 9.94 2.48
C VAL A 359 5.24 9.38 1.28
N PHE A 360 6.45 9.87 1.01
CA PHE A 360 7.32 9.27 0.01
C PHE A 360 8.52 8.59 0.64
N LEU A 361 9.02 7.52 0.01
CA LEU A 361 10.29 6.88 0.34
C LEU A 361 11.15 6.84 -0.92
N VAL A 362 12.41 7.29 -0.83
CA VAL A 362 13.32 7.34 -1.96
C VAL A 362 14.64 6.69 -1.61
N LYS A 363 15.19 5.91 -2.55
CA LYS A 363 16.49 5.24 -2.43
C LYS A 363 17.50 5.73 -3.47
N TYR A 364 18.73 5.99 -3.03
CA TYR A 364 19.89 6.30 -3.85
C TYR A 364 21.05 5.35 -3.54
N ASP A 365 21.93 5.15 -4.52
CA ASP A 365 23.21 4.50 -4.29
C ASP A 365 24.26 5.46 -3.69
N ALA A 366 25.40 4.91 -3.27
CA ALA A 366 26.51 5.66 -2.68
C ALA A 366 27.13 6.72 -3.62
N ALA A 367 26.96 6.55 -4.94
CA ALA A 367 27.42 7.48 -5.96
C ALA A 367 26.41 8.63 -6.21
N GLY A 368 25.23 8.56 -5.61
CA GLY A 368 24.15 9.51 -5.77
C GLY A 368 23.33 9.26 -7.04
N ASN A 369 23.31 8.05 -7.58
CA ASN A 369 22.34 7.67 -8.60
C ASN A 369 21.03 7.28 -7.92
N TRP A 370 19.93 7.80 -8.45
CA TRP A 370 18.59 7.39 -8.03
C TRP A 370 18.36 5.92 -8.39
N LEU A 371 17.81 5.14 -7.45
CA LEU A 371 17.48 3.74 -7.66
C LEU A 371 15.97 3.57 -7.86
N TRP A 372 15.17 4.01 -6.88
CA TRP A 372 13.71 3.92 -6.94
C TRP A 372 13.06 4.90 -5.96
N ASN A 373 11.75 5.10 -6.10
CA ASN A 373 10.91 5.76 -5.11
C ASN A 373 9.58 5.01 -4.93
N ARG A 374 8.92 5.27 -3.80
CA ARG A 374 7.61 4.75 -3.44
C ARG A 374 6.82 5.84 -2.72
N THR A 375 5.50 5.68 -2.71
CA THR A 375 4.58 6.46 -1.87
C THR A 375 3.83 5.51 -0.96
N TRP A 376 3.42 6.02 0.19
CA TRP A 376 2.62 5.34 1.19
C TRP A 376 1.58 6.32 1.72
N GLY A 377 0.35 5.87 1.83
CA GLY A 377 -0.76 6.71 2.24
C GLY A 377 -2.13 6.12 1.89
N SER A 378 -3.16 6.90 2.16
CA SER A 378 -4.56 6.59 1.91
C SER A 378 -5.16 7.60 0.92
N VAL A 379 -6.49 7.78 0.97
CA VAL A 379 -7.19 8.85 0.25
C VAL A 379 -7.25 10.16 1.06
N GLU A 380 -6.79 10.14 2.31
CA GLU A 380 -6.68 11.28 3.23
C GLU A 380 -5.20 11.68 3.38
N ASN A 381 -4.88 12.68 4.20
CA ASN A 381 -3.51 13.18 4.32
C ASN A 381 -2.61 12.31 5.20
N GLU A 382 -1.39 12.06 4.75
CA GLU A 382 -0.30 11.46 5.51
C GLU A 382 1.00 12.26 5.39
N HIS A 383 1.68 12.42 6.52
CA HIS A 383 2.93 13.16 6.59
C HIS A 383 4.07 12.34 7.20
N GLY A 384 5.19 12.21 6.47
CA GLY A 384 6.38 11.51 6.95
C GLY A 384 7.38 12.46 7.60
N TYR A 385 7.88 12.13 8.80
CA TYR A 385 8.85 12.97 9.53
C TYR A 385 10.17 12.28 9.84
N GLY A 386 10.16 10.97 10.12
CA GLY A 386 11.35 10.23 10.55
C GLY A 386 11.58 8.95 9.76
N ILE A 387 12.85 8.62 9.53
CA ILE A 387 13.26 7.34 8.94
C ILE A 387 14.50 6.77 9.64
N ILE A 388 14.54 5.45 9.81
CA ILE A 388 15.74 4.70 10.21
C ILE A 388 15.87 3.47 9.31
N VAL A 389 17.10 2.99 9.14
CA VAL A 389 17.41 1.78 8.35
C VAL A 389 18.18 0.79 9.23
N ASP A 390 17.84 -0.49 9.14
CA ASP A 390 18.51 -1.56 9.88
C ASP A 390 19.71 -2.16 9.12
N GLY A 391 20.32 -3.20 9.69
CA GLY A 391 21.46 -3.91 9.09
C GLY A 391 21.11 -4.72 7.83
N ASN A 392 19.85 -5.05 7.60
CA ASN A 392 19.34 -5.77 6.43
C ASN A 392 18.87 -4.80 5.33
N ASN A 393 18.98 -3.49 5.56
CA ASN A 393 18.43 -2.42 4.72
C ASN A 393 16.91 -2.32 4.73
N ASN A 394 16.23 -2.86 5.75
CA ASN A 394 14.82 -2.57 5.98
C ASN A 394 14.68 -1.14 6.51
N THR A 395 13.65 -0.44 6.07
CA THR A 395 13.39 0.95 6.46
C THR A 395 12.13 1.04 7.28
N TYR A 396 12.21 1.84 8.35
CA TYR A 396 11.10 2.14 9.24
C TYR A 396 10.80 3.63 9.15
N LEU A 397 9.59 3.98 8.76
CA LEU A 397 9.15 5.36 8.61
C LEU A 397 8.09 5.67 9.67
N VAL A 398 8.13 6.89 10.19
CA VAL A 398 7.15 7.40 11.14
C VAL A 398 6.58 8.74 10.70
N GLY A 399 5.35 8.98 11.11
CA GLY A 399 4.60 10.16 10.69
C GLY A 399 3.25 10.31 11.36
N ASP A 400 2.39 11.11 10.73
CA ASP A 400 0.97 11.21 11.06
C ASP A 400 0.08 10.83 9.87
N THR A 401 -1.13 10.34 10.16
CA THR A 401 -2.15 9.94 9.18
C THR A 401 -3.53 10.42 9.61
N GLU A 402 -4.26 11.06 8.69
CA GLU A 402 -5.69 11.34 8.81
C GLU A 402 -6.53 10.16 8.26
N GLY A 403 -5.91 9.28 7.47
CA GLY A 403 -6.47 8.04 6.99
C GLY A 403 -6.44 6.89 8.00
N PHE A 404 -7.12 5.79 7.66
CA PHE A 404 -7.14 4.52 8.42
C PHE A 404 -7.78 4.58 9.82
N ILE A 405 -8.37 5.72 10.20
CA ILE A 405 -8.93 5.98 11.53
C ILE A 405 -10.29 6.66 11.47
N SER A 406 -10.95 6.77 12.62
CA SER A 406 -12.16 7.59 12.81
C SER A 406 -11.90 8.88 13.61
N GLY A 407 -10.63 9.18 13.92
CA GLY A 407 -10.18 10.35 14.69
C GLY A 407 -9.68 11.49 13.79
N TRP A 408 -8.99 12.47 14.37
CA TRP A 408 -8.42 13.59 13.61
C TRP A 408 -7.08 13.22 12.96
N SER A 409 -6.16 12.63 13.72
CA SER A 409 -4.85 12.22 13.19
C SER A 409 -4.19 11.19 14.11
N ALA A 410 -3.59 10.16 13.56
CA ALA A 410 -2.87 9.13 14.32
C ALA A 410 -1.40 9.05 13.94
N ALA A 411 -0.54 8.67 14.88
CA ALA A 411 0.85 8.37 14.57
C ALA A 411 0.94 7.03 13.82
N PHE A 412 1.71 6.98 12.74
CA PHE A 412 1.99 5.72 12.05
C PHE A 412 3.45 5.27 12.23
N LEU A 413 3.66 3.96 12.13
CA LEU A 413 4.94 3.30 11.93
C LEU A 413 4.77 2.31 10.78
N VAL A 414 5.57 2.41 9.72
CA VAL A 414 5.55 1.47 8.60
C VAL A 414 6.94 0.88 8.38
N LYS A 415 6.99 -0.44 8.14
CA LYS A 415 8.21 -1.18 7.78
C LYS A 415 8.16 -1.57 6.31
N PHE A 416 9.26 -1.35 5.62
CA PHE A 416 9.51 -1.89 4.29
C PHE A 416 10.77 -2.76 4.29
N GLY A 417 10.76 -3.81 3.50
CA GLY A 417 11.86 -4.76 3.34
C GLY A 417 12.12 -5.10 1.88
N THR A 418 13.21 -5.83 1.63
CA THR A 418 13.56 -6.30 0.27
C THR A 418 12.92 -7.66 0.02
N ASP A 419 12.24 -7.79 -1.11
CA ASP A 419 11.72 -9.03 -1.70
C ASP A 419 12.66 -9.39 -2.86
N SER A 420 13.41 -10.49 -2.75
CA SER A 420 14.60 -10.69 -3.59
C SER A 420 14.33 -11.48 -4.87
N ASP A 421 13.30 -12.31 -4.87
CA ASP A 421 12.82 -13.18 -5.95
C ASP A 421 11.45 -12.76 -6.51
N GLU A 422 10.84 -11.73 -5.93
CA GLU A 422 9.62 -11.07 -6.41
C GLU A 422 8.36 -11.96 -6.31
N ASP A 423 8.30 -12.81 -5.30
CA ASP A 423 7.12 -13.65 -4.99
C ASP A 423 6.11 -12.98 -4.05
N GLY A 424 6.46 -11.83 -3.46
CA GLY A 424 5.62 -11.09 -2.52
C GLY A 424 6.05 -11.20 -1.05
N LEU A 425 7.01 -12.06 -0.72
CA LEU A 425 7.60 -12.16 0.61
C LEU A 425 8.90 -11.37 0.70
N THR A 426 9.13 -10.76 1.85
CA THR A 426 10.42 -10.11 2.12
C THR A 426 11.42 -11.09 2.71
N TYR A 427 12.71 -10.75 2.57
CA TYR A 427 13.80 -11.46 3.24
C TYR A 427 13.54 -11.76 4.72
N ASP A 428 12.98 -10.81 5.47
CA ASP A 428 12.66 -11.01 6.88
C ASP A 428 11.48 -11.98 7.06
N MET A 429 10.46 -11.94 6.20
CA MET A 429 9.35 -12.90 6.21
C MET A 429 9.86 -14.31 5.91
N GLU A 430 10.61 -14.47 4.84
CA GLU A 430 11.09 -15.77 4.39
C GLU A 430 12.08 -16.37 5.38
N VAL A 431 13.11 -15.63 5.80
CA VAL A 431 14.18 -16.19 6.64
C VAL A 431 13.79 -16.26 8.11
N LEU A 432 13.08 -15.26 8.64
CA LEU A 432 12.82 -15.15 10.08
C LEU A 432 11.44 -15.69 10.49
N ILE A 433 10.48 -15.76 9.57
CA ILE A 433 9.10 -16.18 9.86
C ILE A 433 8.81 -17.56 9.28
N TYR A 434 8.93 -17.73 7.96
CA TYR A 434 8.48 -18.93 7.25
C TYR A 434 9.57 -20.01 7.12
N GLY A 435 10.84 -19.61 7.11
CA GLY A 435 11.97 -20.51 6.86
C GLY A 435 12.15 -20.90 5.40
N SER A 436 11.56 -20.15 4.47
CA SER A 436 11.70 -20.32 3.02
C SER A 436 13.01 -19.70 2.48
N ASN A 437 13.27 -19.86 1.19
CA ASN A 437 14.51 -19.41 0.55
C ASN A 437 14.32 -18.07 -0.17
N PRO A 438 14.94 -16.98 0.32
CA PRO A 438 14.76 -15.62 -0.21
C PRO A 438 15.45 -15.33 -1.54
N ASN A 439 15.67 -16.33 -2.36
CA ASN A 439 16.16 -16.15 -3.73
C ASN A 439 15.53 -17.19 -4.67
N ASP A 440 14.46 -17.85 -4.24
CA ASP A 440 13.76 -18.91 -4.94
C ASP A 440 12.26 -18.72 -4.70
N PRO A 441 11.51 -18.20 -5.69
CA PRO A 441 10.12 -17.80 -5.50
C PRO A 441 9.15 -18.98 -5.27
N ASP A 442 9.65 -20.21 -5.27
CA ASP A 442 8.95 -21.48 -5.10
C ASP A 442 9.94 -22.43 -4.40
N THR A 443 10.00 -22.33 -3.07
CA THR A 443 11.04 -22.93 -2.23
C THR A 443 11.00 -24.45 -2.26
N ASP A 444 9.81 -25.03 -2.36
CA ASP A 444 9.63 -26.48 -2.32
C ASP A 444 9.56 -27.10 -3.74
N GLY A 445 9.33 -26.29 -4.76
CA GLY A 445 9.41 -26.64 -6.17
C GLY A 445 8.15 -27.32 -6.69
N ASP A 446 6.98 -27.02 -6.13
CA ASP A 446 5.69 -27.60 -6.53
C ASP A 446 4.90 -26.79 -7.56
N LEU A 447 5.48 -25.66 -8.00
CA LEU A 447 4.98 -24.72 -9.00
C LEU A 447 3.99 -23.67 -8.48
N ILE A 448 3.75 -23.61 -7.17
CA ILE A 448 3.04 -22.49 -6.52
C ILE A 448 4.09 -21.57 -5.86
N PRO A 449 4.02 -20.23 -6.07
CA PRO A 449 4.98 -19.34 -5.41
C PRO A 449 4.75 -19.21 -3.91
N ASP A 450 5.83 -19.11 -3.14
CA ASP A 450 5.85 -18.98 -1.67
C ASP A 450 4.90 -17.89 -1.16
N GLY A 451 4.90 -16.72 -1.81
CA GLY A 451 4.02 -15.62 -1.45
C GLY A 451 2.53 -15.93 -1.69
N TRP A 452 2.21 -16.68 -2.74
CA TRP A 452 0.83 -17.11 -2.98
C TRP A 452 0.39 -18.18 -1.99
N GLU A 453 1.28 -19.10 -1.63
CA GLU A 453 1.02 -20.11 -0.60
C GLU A 453 0.69 -19.47 0.75
N VAL A 454 1.47 -18.47 1.18
CA VAL A 454 1.22 -17.72 2.42
C VAL A 454 -0.15 -17.03 2.39
N ASP A 455 -0.48 -16.37 1.29
CA ASP A 455 -1.76 -15.66 1.12
C ASP A 455 -2.97 -16.60 1.12
N ASN A 456 -2.77 -17.86 0.72
CA ASN A 456 -3.81 -18.91 0.65
C ASN A 456 -3.63 -20.01 1.71
N ASN A 457 -2.85 -19.75 2.76
CA ASN A 457 -2.68 -20.65 3.89
C ASN A 457 -2.13 -22.06 3.57
N LEU A 458 -1.35 -22.21 2.50
CA LEU A 458 -0.58 -23.42 2.17
C LEU A 458 0.79 -23.46 2.88
N ASP A 459 1.46 -24.61 2.84
CA ASP A 459 2.74 -24.82 3.52
C ASP A 459 3.92 -24.78 2.53
N LEU A 460 4.65 -23.66 2.55
CA LEU A 460 5.80 -23.33 1.67
C LEU A 460 6.95 -24.36 1.60
N LEU A 461 6.89 -25.44 2.38
CA LEU A 461 7.89 -26.49 2.45
C LEU A 461 7.31 -27.87 2.12
N ASN A 462 6.04 -27.94 1.72
CA ASN A 462 5.27 -29.14 1.49
C ASN A 462 4.89 -29.32 0.02
N THR A 463 5.81 -29.95 -0.72
CA THR A 463 5.72 -30.25 -2.17
C THR A 463 4.48 -31.01 -2.69
N THR A 464 3.51 -31.32 -1.84
CA THR A 464 2.35 -32.15 -2.17
C THR A 464 1.01 -31.45 -2.02
N ASP A 465 0.91 -30.34 -1.28
CA ASP A 465 -0.38 -29.66 -1.12
C ASP A 465 -0.79 -28.88 -2.37
N ALA A 466 0.11 -28.53 -3.30
CA ALA A 466 -0.28 -28.10 -4.65
C ALA A 466 -1.19 -29.09 -5.39
N GLN A 467 -1.18 -30.37 -5.02
CA GLN A 467 -2.01 -31.42 -5.63
C GLN A 467 -3.26 -31.77 -4.78
N ASP A 468 -3.41 -31.15 -3.62
CA ASP A 468 -4.63 -31.26 -2.84
C ASP A 468 -5.75 -30.41 -3.51
N ASP A 469 -6.99 -30.74 -3.19
CA ASP A 469 -8.22 -30.09 -3.66
C ASP A 469 -8.91 -29.56 -2.40
N PHE A 470 -8.63 -28.30 -2.05
CA PHE A 470 -8.90 -27.77 -0.72
C PHE A 470 -10.39 -27.59 -0.45
N ASP A 471 -11.14 -27.11 -1.44
CA ASP A 471 -12.59 -26.90 -1.35
C ASP A 471 -13.43 -28.09 -1.87
N GLY A 472 -12.77 -29.07 -2.49
CA GLY A 472 -13.34 -30.31 -2.97
C GLY A 472 -14.13 -30.17 -4.27
N ASP A 473 -13.95 -29.12 -5.06
CA ASP A 473 -14.70 -28.85 -6.28
C ASP A 473 -14.23 -29.64 -7.52
N GLY A 474 -13.03 -30.22 -7.43
CA GLY A 474 -12.39 -31.03 -8.46
C GLY A 474 -11.16 -30.40 -9.12
N LEU A 475 -10.80 -29.16 -8.77
CA LEU A 475 -9.51 -28.54 -9.11
C LEU A 475 -8.49 -28.80 -8.00
N THR A 476 -7.23 -28.97 -8.39
CA THR A 476 -6.12 -28.92 -7.44
C THR A 476 -5.76 -27.48 -7.11
N ASN A 477 -5.17 -27.23 -5.94
CA ASN A 477 -4.68 -25.92 -5.53
C ASN A 477 -3.80 -25.24 -6.61
N LEU A 478 -2.96 -26.04 -7.30
CA LEU A 478 -2.16 -25.55 -8.43
C LEU A 478 -3.01 -25.18 -9.65
N GLU A 479 -4.05 -25.94 -9.96
CA GLU A 479 -4.97 -25.59 -11.04
C GLU A 479 -5.71 -24.30 -10.72
N GLU A 480 -6.13 -24.12 -9.48
CA GLU A 480 -6.77 -22.88 -9.01
C GLU A 480 -5.85 -21.68 -9.13
N TYR A 481 -4.60 -21.80 -8.67
CA TYR A 481 -3.57 -20.78 -8.85
C TYR A 481 -3.42 -20.38 -10.33
N ASN A 482 -3.36 -21.37 -11.22
CA ASN A 482 -3.19 -21.13 -12.66
C ASN A 482 -4.43 -20.49 -13.32
N LEU A 483 -5.62 -20.74 -12.78
CA LEU A 483 -6.89 -20.20 -13.27
C LEU A 483 -7.26 -18.86 -12.62
N GLY A 484 -6.67 -18.54 -11.47
CA GLY A 484 -7.01 -17.37 -10.66
C GLY A 484 -8.34 -17.54 -9.90
N THR A 485 -8.77 -18.78 -9.68
CA THR A 485 -9.93 -19.12 -8.84
C THR A 485 -9.53 -19.13 -7.36
N ASN A 486 -10.50 -19.28 -6.46
CA ASN A 486 -10.31 -19.14 -5.03
C ASN A 486 -10.29 -20.49 -4.30
N LEU A 487 -9.14 -20.80 -3.70
CA LEU A 487 -8.83 -22.05 -3.01
C LEU A 487 -9.80 -22.46 -1.89
N ASP A 488 -10.53 -21.51 -1.30
CA ASP A 488 -11.50 -21.76 -0.24
C ASP A 488 -12.95 -21.81 -0.74
N LEU A 489 -13.20 -21.57 -2.03
CA LEU A 489 -14.53 -21.37 -2.60
C LEU A 489 -14.75 -22.19 -3.86
N ARG A 490 -15.63 -23.19 -3.72
CA ARG A 490 -16.06 -24.07 -4.82
C ARG A 490 -16.67 -23.36 -6.03
N ASP A 491 -16.96 -22.06 -5.95
CA ASP A 491 -17.68 -21.25 -6.93
C ASP A 491 -17.16 -19.82 -6.76
N SER A 492 -16.18 -19.44 -7.59
CA SER A 492 -15.40 -18.21 -7.48
C SER A 492 -16.15 -16.97 -7.95
N ASP A 493 -17.08 -17.12 -8.90
CA ASP A 493 -17.84 -16.01 -9.47
C ASP A 493 -19.30 -15.90 -8.96
N TYR A 494 -19.71 -16.86 -8.15
CA TYR A 494 -20.99 -16.97 -7.47
C TYR A 494 -22.19 -17.15 -8.40
N ASP A 495 -22.03 -17.91 -9.48
CA ASP A 495 -23.09 -18.20 -10.44
C ASP A 495 -23.88 -19.50 -10.18
N GLU A 496 -23.51 -20.20 -9.10
CA GLU A 496 -24.01 -21.50 -8.64
C GLU A 496 -23.46 -22.74 -9.40
N MET A 497 -22.50 -22.57 -10.30
CA MET A 497 -21.70 -23.66 -10.88
C MET A 497 -20.33 -23.74 -10.18
N PRO A 498 -19.80 -24.96 -9.92
CA PRO A 498 -18.47 -25.07 -9.34
C PRO A 498 -17.34 -24.89 -10.35
N ASP A 499 -16.24 -24.26 -9.95
CA ASP A 499 -15.12 -23.94 -10.85
C ASP A 499 -14.59 -25.20 -11.55
N GLY A 500 -14.41 -26.29 -10.80
CA GLY A 500 -13.97 -27.58 -11.34
C GLY A 500 -14.95 -28.21 -12.34
N TRP A 501 -16.26 -27.96 -12.18
CA TRP A 501 -17.25 -28.40 -13.17
C TRP A 501 -17.18 -27.54 -14.43
N GLU A 502 -17.06 -26.22 -14.28
CA GLU A 502 -16.96 -25.29 -15.40
C GLU A 502 -15.73 -25.55 -16.26
N VAL A 503 -14.56 -25.69 -15.64
CA VAL A 503 -13.30 -26.00 -16.32
C VAL A 503 -13.39 -27.33 -17.06
N THR A 504 -14.00 -28.35 -16.44
CA THR A 504 -14.21 -29.67 -17.08
C THR A 504 -15.10 -29.58 -18.33
N ASN A 505 -16.07 -28.66 -18.33
CA ASN A 505 -17.01 -28.45 -19.43
C ASN A 505 -16.61 -27.29 -20.36
N GLY A 506 -15.44 -26.69 -20.17
CA GLY A 506 -14.90 -25.64 -21.04
C GLY A 506 -15.58 -24.26 -20.88
N LEU A 507 -16.16 -24.00 -19.71
CA LEU A 507 -16.71 -22.72 -19.28
C LEU A 507 -15.65 -21.90 -18.51
N ASP A 508 -15.93 -20.63 -18.23
CA ASP A 508 -14.99 -19.70 -17.58
C ASP A 508 -15.39 -19.45 -16.13
N PRO A 509 -14.69 -20.04 -15.13
CA PRO A 509 -15.07 -20.02 -13.71
C PRO A 509 -14.98 -18.64 -13.02
N LEU A 510 -14.62 -17.60 -13.78
CA LEU A 510 -14.55 -16.22 -13.30
C LEU A 510 -15.60 -15.32 -13.99
N ASN A 511 -16.51 -15.89 -14.76
CA ASN A 511 -17.48 -15.18 -15.58
C ASN A 511 -18.94 -15.62 -15.32
N ILE A 512 -19.53 -15.02 -14.29
CA ILE A 512 -20.94 -15.17 -13.84
C ILE A 512 -22.03 -15.13 -14.94
N THR A 513 -21.71 -14.61 -16.13
CA THR A 513 -22.68 -14.48 -17.21
C THR A 513 -22.80 -15.71 -18.10
N ASP A 514 -21.80 -16.60 -18.12
CA ASP A 514 -21.84 -17.78 -18.99
C ASP A 514 -22.77 -18.89 -18.45
N ALA A 515 -23.11 -18.92 -17.15
CA ALA A 515 -24.22 -19.71 -16.60
C ALA A 515 -25.54 -19.58 -17.38
N LEU A 516 -25.76 -18.44 -18.04
CA LEU A 516 -26.98 -18.13 -18.79
C LEU A 516 -26.86 -18.44 -20.29
N ASP A 517 -25.68 -18.84 -20.77
CA ASP A 517 -25.47 -19.21 -22.16
C ASP A 517 -25.99 -20.64 -22.43
N ASP A 518 -26.26 -20.91 -23.71
CA ASP A 518 -26.77 -22.17 -24.25
C ASP A 518 -25.89 -22.52 -25.47
N PRO A 519 -24.70 -23.12 -25.25
CA PRO A 519 -23.69 -23.32 -26.30
C PRO A 519 -24.08 -24.30 -27.41
N ASP A 520 -24.92 -25.29 -27.09
CA ASP A 520 -25.36 -26.34 -28.01
C ASP A 520 -26.75 -26.10 -28.62
N GLU A 521 -27.41 -25.00 -28.23
CA GLU A 521 -28.69 -24.50 -28.72
C GLU A 521 -29.85 -25.49 -28.52
N ASP A 522 -29.87 -26.18 -27.37
CA ASP A 522 -30.83 -27.24 -27.07
C ASP A 522 -32.05 -26.80 -26.22
N ASP A 523 -32.10 -25.50 -25.89
CA ASP A 523 -33.03 -24.80 -24.97
C ASP A 523 -32.75 -25.06 -23.46
N LEU A 524 -31.58 -25.56 -23.08
CA LEU A 524 -31.10 -25.73 -21.70
C LEU A 524 -29.78 -24.95 -21.47
N ILE A 525 -29.85 -23.90 -20.66
CA ILE A 525 -28.66 -23.09 -20.32
C ILE A 525 -27.67 -23.86 -19.42
N ASN A 526 -26.41 -23.43 -19.37
CA ASN A 526 -25.32 -24.05 -18.60
C ASN A 526 -25.66 -24.36 -17.13
N ILE A 527 -26.28 -23.43 -16.39
CA ILE A 527 -26.70 -23.72 -15.00
C ILE A 527 -27.81 -24.79 -14.93
N GLY A 528 -28.62 -24.89 -15.99
CA GLY A 528 -29.61 -25.95 -16.17
C GLY A 528 -28.95 -27.30 -16.44
N GLU A 529 -27.94 -27.31 -17.30
CA GLU A 529 -27.09 -28.46 -17.62
C GLU A 529 -26.41 -29.02 -16.37
N TYR A 530 -25.73 -28.16 -15.60
CA TYR A 530 -25.09 -28.55 -14.33
C TYR A 530 -26.08 -29.22 -13.37
N ARG A 531 -27.27 -28.63 -13.19
CA ARG A 531 -28.31 -29.17 -12.29
C ARG A 531 -28.93 -30.48 -12.82
N ALA A 532 -28.92 -30.69 -14.13
CA ALA A 532 -29.43 -31.90 -14.78
C ALA A 532 -28.35 -33.01 -14.88
N GLY A 533 -27.07 -32.65 -14.76
CA GLY A 533 -25.93 -33.53 -14.96
C GLY A 533 -25.66 -33.85 -16.43
N THR A 534 -26.06 -32.97 -17.34
CA THR A 534 -25.88 -33.05 -18.80
C THR A 534 -24.62 -32.30 -19.24
N ASP A 535 -24.21 -32.47 -20.51
CA ASP A 535 -23.02 -31.84 -21.09
C ASP A 535 -23.40 -30.57 -21.88
N PRO A 536 -23.01 -29.36 -21.44
CA PRO A 536 -23.45 -28.09 -22.02
C PRO A 536 -22.99 -27.85 -23.46
N ASN A 537 -22.14 -28.72 -23.99
CA ASN A 537 -21.69 -28.68 -25.39
C ASN A 537 -22.30 -29.81 -26.24
N ASN A 538 -23.27 -30.56 -25.70
CA ASN A 538 -23.87 -31.72 -26.35
C ASN A 538 -25.38 -31.77 -26.17
N TRP A 539 -26.07 -31.30 -27.21
CA TRP A 539 -27.53 -31.18 -27.27
C TRP A 539 -28.34 -32.47 -27.03
N ASP A 540 -27.72 -33.64 -26.88
CA ASP A 540 -28.35 -34.96 -26.63
C ASP A 540 -27.36 -35.82 -25.82
N THR A 541 -27.32 -35.61 -24.50
CA THR A 541 -26.34 -36.23 -23.60
C THR A 541 -26.41 -37.75 -23.63
N ASP A 542 -27.61 -38.33 -23.55
CA ASP A 542 -27.73 -39.79 -23.57
C ASP A 542 -27.67 -40.39 -24.98
N GLY A 543 -27.90 -39.64 -26.05
CA GLY A 543 -27.78 -40.07 -27.44
C GLY A 543 -28.96 -40.90 -27.94
N ASP A 544 -30.18 -40.61 -27.47
CA ASP A 544 -31.42 -41.28 -27.90
C ASP A 544 -32.22 -40.51 -28.97
N GLY A 545 -31.75 -39.30 -29.31
CA GLY A 545 -32.28 -38.43 -30.35
C GLY A 545 -33.28 -37.38 -29.87
N PHE A 546 -33.39 -37.13 -28.56
CA PHE A 546 -34.11 -35.99 -27.98
C PHE A 546 -33.12 -35.06 -27.27
N SER A 547 -33.38 -33.75 -27.32
CA SER A 547 -32.51 -32.82 -26.61
C SER A 547 -32.73 -32.84 -25.11
N ASP A 548 -31.70 -32.52 -24.34
CA ASP A 548 -31.74 -32.51 -22.88
C ASP A 548 -32.78 -31.50 -22.38
N GLY A 549 -32.84 -30.31 -22.99
CA GLY A 549 -33.90 -29.32 -22.78
C GLY A 549 -35.31 -29.85 -23.14
N THR A 550 -35.44 -30.62 -24.22
CA THR A 550 -36.72 -31.26 -24.60
C THR A 550 -37.14 -32.31 -23.57
N GLU A 551 -36.20 -33.07 -23.05
CA GLU A 551 -36.45 -34.13 -22.08
C GLU A 551 -36.92 -33.57 -20.75
N LEU A 552 -36.21 -32.58 -20.21
CA LEU A 552 -36.59 -31.92 -18.96
C LEU A 552 -37.94 -31.21 -19.09
N SER A 553 -38.18 -30.49 -20.20
CA SER A 553 -39.48 -29.83 -20.44
C SER A 553 -40.64 -30.84 -20.55
N GLN A 554 -40.36 -32.07 -21.00
CA GLN A 554 -41.31 -33.17 -21.01
C GLN A 554 -41.23 -34.06 -19.76
N GLY A 555 -40.41 -33.75 -18.76
CA GLY A 555 -40.27 -34.54 -17.54
C GLY A 555 -39.85 -36.00 -17.81
N THR A 556 -38.98 -36.19 -18.79
CA THR A 556 -38.19 -37.41 -19.02
C THR A 556 -36.75 -37.20 -18.50
N ASN A 557 -35.86 -38.17 -18.65
CA ASN A 557 -34.57 -38.15 -17.97
C ASN A 557 -33.46 -38.08 -19.05
N PRO A 558 -32.76 -36.95 -19.18
CA PRO A 558 -31.76 -36.73 -20.23
C PRO A 558 -30.51 -37.61 -20.14
N LEU A 559 -30.41 -38.42 -19.08
CA LEU A 559 -29.31 -39.36 -18.84
C LEU A 559 -29.71 -40.84 -19.03
N ASP A 560 -30.92 -41.12 -19.50
CA ASP A 560 -31.43 -42.48 -19.67
C ASP A 560 -32.20 -42.64 -20.99
N ARG A 561 -31.52 -43.25 -21.98
CA ARG A 561 -32.05 -43.54 -23.33
C ARG A 561 -33.39 -44.27 -23.37
N LEU A 562 -33.83 -44.87 -22.27
CA LEU A 562 -35.11 -45.57 -22.17
C LEU A 562 -36.25 -44.70 -21.63
N SER A 563 -35.92 -43.57 -21.02
CA SER A 563 -36.82 -42.58 -20.49
C SER A 563 -36.93 -41.42 -21.47
N ASN A 564 -37.71 -41.60 -22.55
CA ASN A 564 -37.80 -40.57 -23.59
C ASN A 564 -39.23 -40.13 -23.95
N PRO A 565 -39.38 -38.94 -24.58
CA PRO A 565 -40.67 -38.35 -24.94
C PRO A 565 -41.62 -39.28 -25.71
N LEU A 566 -41.07 -40.07 -26.64
CA LEU A 566 -41.85 -41.00 -27.45
C LEU A 566 -42.41 -42.16 -26.63
N ILE A 567 -41.56 -42.79 -25.82
CA ILE A 567 -41.96 -43.90 -24.94
C ILE A 567 -43.02 -43.41 -23.95
N ARG A 568 -42.83 -42.22 -23.36
CA ARG A 568 -43.80 -41.59 -22.47
C ARG A 568 -45.16 -41.35 -23.14
N MET A 569 -45.18 -40.80 -24.35
CA MET A 569 -46.43 -40.61 -25.11
C MET A 569 -47.15 -41.94 -25.40
N VAL A 570 -46.41 -42.99 -25.75
CA VAL A 570 -46.98 -44.32 -26.02
C VAL A 570 -47.61 -44.90 -24.75
N ILE A 571 -46.92 -44.81 -23.61
CA ILE A 571 -47.42 -45.27 -22.32
C ILE A 571 -48.70 -44.50 -21.91
N ILE A 572 -48.70 -43.16 -22.01
CA ILE A 572 -49.87 -42.34 -21.70
C ILE A 572 -51.06 -42.73 -22.58
N THR A 573 -50.82 -42.92 -23.88
CA THR A 573 -51.87 -43.34 -24.84
C THR A 573 -52.44 -44.71 -24.47
N LEU A 574 -51.60 -45.68 -24.11
CA LEU A 574 -52.03 -47.00 -23.64
C LEU A 574 -52.87 -46.91 -22.36
N ILE A 575 -52.46 -46.09 -21.39
CA ILE A 575 -53.21 -45.86 -20.15
C ILE A 575 -54.58 -45.25 -20.44
N ILE A 576 -54.67 -44.22 -21.29
CA ILE A 576 -55.94 -43.59 -21.69
C ILE A 576 -56.85 -44.62 -22.37
N VAL A 577 -56.31 -45.44 -23.27
CA VAL A 577 -57.07 -46.51 -23.93
C VAL A 577 -57.59 -47.54 -22.93
N LEU A 578 -56.77 -47.95 -21.96
CA LEU A 578 -57.16 -48.86 -20.89
C LEU A 578 -58.25 -48.28 -19.98
N ILE A 579 -58.13 -47.00 -19.60
CA ILE A 579 -59.15 -46.27 -18.82
C ILE A 579 -60.46 -46.16 -19.60
N ALA A 580 -60.40 -45.82 -20.89
CA ALA A 580 -61.58 -45.73 -21.75
C ALA A 580 -62.27 -47.09 -21.92
N LEU A 581 -61.51 -48.18 -22.08
CA LEU A 581 -62.02 -49.55 -22.10
C LEU A 581 -62.69 -49.89 -20.76
N PHE A 582 -62.07 -49.56 -19.64
CA PHE A 582 -62.61 -49.79 -18.30
C PHE A 582 -63.91 -49.01 -18.06
N LEU A 583 -63.95 -47.71 -18.37
CA LEU A 583 -65.15 -46.88 -18.30
C LEU A 583 -66.26 -47.38 -19.21
N GLY A 584 -65.90 -47.81 -20.43
CA GLY A 584 -66.82 -48.44 -21.38
C GLY A 584 -67.46 -49.70 -20.80
N ILE A 585 -66.68 -50.56 -20.14
CA ILE A 585 -67.15 -51.75 -19.44
C ILE A 585 -68.11 -51.36 -18.29
N VAL A 586 -67.74 -50.38 -17.46
CA VAL A 586 -68.57 -49.92 -16.33
C VAL A 586 -69.92 -49.34 -16.81
N LEU A 587 -69.90 -48.51 -17.85
CA LEU A 587 -71.11 -47.92 -18.45
C LEU A 587 -71.98 -48.98 -19.12
N PHE A 588 -71.38 -49.97 -19.79
CA PHE A 588 -72.10 -51.10 -20.37
C PHE A 588 -72.81 -51.92 -19.29
N ILE A 589 -72.12 -52.23 -18.19
CA ILE A 589 -72.71 -52.94 -17.02
C ILE A 589 -73.86 -52.12 -16.41
N ARG A 590 -73.69 -50.80 -16.24
CA ARG A 590 -74.75 -49.90 -15.73
C ARG A 590 -75.97 -49.82 -16.66
N LYS A 591 -75.75 -49.70 -17.98
CA LYS A 591 -76.83 -49.64 -18.98
C LYS A 591 -77.58 -50.97 -19.07
N ARG A 592 -76.87 -52.10 -18.96
CA ARG A 592 -77.48 -53.44 -18.95
C ARG A 592 -78.28 -53.69 -17.67
N LYS A 593 -77.75 -53.33 -16.47
CA LYS A 593 -78.53 -53.36 -15.21
C LYS A 593 -79.79 -52.49 -15.27
N ARG A 594 -79.77 -51.33 -15.94
CA ARG A 594 -80.98 -50.50 -16.17
C ARG A 594 -81.97 -51.14 -17.16
N LYS A 595 -81.49 -51.85 -18.19
CA LYS A 595 -82.34 -52.54 -19.16
C LYS A 595 -82.97 -53.81 -18.57
N ASP A 596 -82.22 -54.55 -17.78
CA ASP A 596 -82.69 -55.75 -17.07
C ASP A 596 -83.68 -55.40 -15.93
N ARG A 597 -83.59 -54.18 -15.36
CA ARG A 597 -84.65 -53.64 -14.46
C ARG A 597 -85.95 -53.27 -15.17
N LYS A 598 -85.92 -52.99 -16.48
CA LYS A 598 -87.11 -52.63 -17.28
C LYS A 598 -87.78 -53.82 -17.97
N ILE A 599 -87.09 -54.95 -18.10
CA ILE A 599 -87.59 -56.14 -18.77
C ILE A 599 -87.22 -57.30 -17.85
N GLY A 600 -88.15 -57.78 -17.02
CA GLY A 600 -87.92 -58.85 -16.05
C GLY A 600 -87.56 -60.18 -16.73
N ARG A 601 -86.29 -60.37 -17.13
CA ARG A 601 -85.77 -61.63 -17.67
C ARG A 601 -84.43 -61.97 -17.03
N THR A 602 -84.42 -63.10 -16.33
CA THR A 602 -83.25 -63.82 -15.84
C THR A 602 -82.92 -64.96 -16.82
N SER A 603 -81.74 -64.94 -17.45
CA SER A 603 -81.10 -66.15 -18.01
C SER A 603 -79.63 -65.87 -18.37
N PRO A 604 -78.64 -66.69 -17.91
CA PRO A 604 -77.21 -66.34 -17.97
C PRO A 604 -76.46 -66.80 -19.24
N THR A 605 -77.08 -67.50 -20.20
CA THR A 605 -76.34 -68.23 -21.24
C THR A 605 -76.00 -67.47 -22.53
N ASN A 606 -76.53 -66.25 -22.74
CA ASN A 606 -76.21 -65.41 -23.92
C ASN A 606 -75.21 -64.27 -23.65
N LEU A 607 -74.61 -64.23 -22.45
CA LEU A 607 -73.67 -63.17 -22.06
C LEU A 607 -72.35 -63.24 -22.87
N HIS A 608 -71.89 -64.45 -23.18
CA HIS A 608 -70.53 -64.69 -23.68
C HIS A 608 -70.34 -64.35 -25.17
N LEU A 609 -71.33 -64.68 -26.03
CA LEU A 609 -71.27 -64.48 -27.49
C LEU A 609 -71.49 -63.03 -27.93
N SER A 610 -72.32 -62.27 -27.19
CA SER A 610 -72.55 -60.85 -27.47
C SER A 610 -71.38 -59.97 -26.99
N TYR A 611 -70.74 -60.35 -25.88
CA TYR A 611 -69.54 -59.72 -25.36
C TYR A 611 -68.32 -59.90 -26.28
N GLN A 612 -68.06 -61.12 -26.77
CA GLN A 612 -66.96 -61.36 -27.71
C GLN A 612 -67.14 -60.61 -29.03
N ARG A 613 -68.36 -60.55 -29.58
CA ARG A 613 -68.63 -59.79 -30.82
C ARG A 613 -68.49 -58.27 -30.64
N TRP A 614 -68.77 -57.74 -29.46
CA TRP A 614 -68.59 -56.32 -29.17
C TRP A 614 -67.10 -55.98 -28.95
N LEU A 615 -66.37 -56.79 -28.18
CA LEU A 615 -64.91 -56.63 -28.03
C LEU A 615 -64.19 -56.70 -29.37
N ILE A 616 -64.49 -57.70 -30.22
CA ILE A 616 -63.86 -57.82 -31.54
C ILE A 616 -64.14 -56.58 -32.41
N LYS A 617 -65.36 -56.03 -32.37
CA LYS A 617 -65.69 -54.82 -33.14
C LYS A 617 -65.00 -53.56 -32.60
N VAL A 618 -64.93 -53.39 -31.28
CA VAL A 618 -64.25 -52.23 -30.66
C VAL A 618 -62.74 -52.34 -30.88
N SER A 619 -62.15 -53.53 -30.71
CA SER A 619 -60.74 -53.78 -30.98
C SER A 619 -60.37 -53.55 -32.45
N LEU A 620 -61.22 -53.95 -33.42
CA LEU A 620 -60.98 -53.65 -34.84
C LEU A 620 -61.04 -52.15 -35.15
N VAL A 621 -61.95 -51.39 -34.52
CA VAL A 621 -62.07 -49.94 -34.74
C VAL A 621 -60.86 -49.20 -34.16
N ILE A 622 -60.40 -49.60 -32.98
CA ILE A 622 -59.21 -49.01 -32.35
C ILE A 622 -57.94 -49.38 -33.14
N TYR A 623 -57.80 -50.65 -33.55
CA TYR A 623 -56.67 -51.11 -34.38
C TYR A 623 -56.58 -50.35 -35.72
N ASN A 624 -57.72 -50.17 -36.41
CA ASN A 624 -57.76 -49.42 -37.66
C ASN A 624 -57.50 -47.92 -37.45
N SER A 625 -57.97 -47.32 -36.35
CA SER A 625 -57.71 -45.91 -36.03
C SER A 625 -56.25 -45.61 -35.69
N LEU A 626 -55.51 -46.58 -35.14
CA LEU A 626 -54.09 -46.43 -34.78
C LEU A 626 -53.18 -46.60 -36.00
N ILE A 627 -53.53 -47.47 -36.96
CA ILE A 627 -52.76 -47.66 -38.20
C ILE A 627 -52.96 -46.50 -39.18
N ASP A 628 -54.18 -45.97 -39.31
CA ASP A 628 -54.48 -44.91 -40.28
C ASP A 628 -53.86 -43.55 -39.90
N LYS A 629 -53.60 -43.31 -38.61
CA LYS A 629 -52.80 -42.17 -38.13
C LYS A 629 -51.28 -42.38 -38.27
N LYS A 630 -50.78 -43.61 -38.23
CA LYS A 630 -49.35 -43.92 -38.42
C LYS A 630 -48.93 -43.84 -39.90
N ILE A 631 -49.78 -44.22 -40.85
CA ILE A 631 -49.43 -44.20 -42.29
C ILE A 631 -49.39 -42.77 -42.86
N ARG A 632 -50.17 -41.81 -42.33
CA ARG A 632 -50.11 -40.41 -42.80
C ARG A 632 -48.96 -39.57 -42.22
N ARG A 633 -48.33 -40.00 -41.11
CA ARG A 633 -47.17 -39.28 -40.54
C ARG A 633 -45.82 -39.73 -41.10
N ILE A 634 -45.75 -40.89 -41.76
CA ILE A 634 -44.51 -41.41 -42.38
C ILE A 634 -44.31 -40.89 -43.83
N GLN A 635 -45.30 -40.23 -44.44
CA GLN A 635 -45.18 -39.68 -45.81
C GLN A 635 -44.85 -38.17 -45.88
N ASN A 636 -44.60 -37.49 -44.76
CA ASN A 636 -44.29 -36.05 -44.72
C ASN A 636 -42.89 -35.71 -44.19
N PHE A 637 -41.98 -36.69 -44.12
CA PHE A 637 -40.55 -36.44 -43.93
C PHE A 637 -39.79 -37.06 -45.12
N SER A 638 -39.62 -36.24 -46.16
CA SER A 638 -38.60 -36.36 -47.21
C SER A 638 -38.08 -34.96 -47.49
#